data_AF-A0A397SHN9-F1
#
_entry.id   AF-A0A397SHN9-F1
#
_cell.length_a   1.000
_cell.length_b   1.000
_cell.length_c   1.000
_cell.angle_alpha   90.00
_cell.angle_beta   90.00
_cell.angle_gamma   90.00
#
_symmetry.space_group_name_H-M   'P 1'
#
loop_
_entity.id
_entity.type
_entity.pdbx_description
1 polymer ?
#
loop_
_entity_poly.entity_id
_entity_poly.type
_entity_poly.pdbx_seq_one_letter_code
_entity_poly.pdbx_strand_id
1 'polypeptide(L)'
;MSHENIDPQKKCSTANKSGSIIASTSEIIGHEEILSWVHYSNNFENKVVEIRHETGVTDKTTRTQIYKEMLEHLAGVTPVALRIKILRAKKIHKLFGENGVGIDEIKCVNCSANEISKLTNEQIQNVIDQVTSKTISLGND
;
A
#
# COMPACT_ATOMS: atom_id res chain seq x y z
N MET A 1 -9.98 -58.85 -25.23
CA MET A 1 -9.44 -58.47 -23.91
C MET A 1 -8.29 -57.51 -24.15
N SER A 2 -8.60 -56.21 -24.19
CA SER A 2 -7.59 -55.16 -24.34
C SER A 2 -7.64 -54.34 -23.06
N HIS A 3 -6.56 -54.36 -22.29
CA HIS A 3 -6.37 -53.54 -21.11
C HIS A 3 -5.98 -52.13 -21.58
N GLU A 4 -6.85 -51.16 -21.34
CA GLU A 4 -6.56 -49.75 -21.53
C GLU A 4 -5.92 -49.22 -20.24
N ASN A 5 -4.68 -48.75 -20.35
CA ASN A 5 -3.91 -48.13 -19.27
C ASN A 5 -4.54 -46.79 -18.88
N ILE A 6 -4.91 -46.64 -17.61
CA ILE A 6 -5.39 -45.38 -17.04
C ILE A 6 -4.17 -44.53 -16.65
N ASP A 7 -3.98 -43.42 -17.37
CA ASP A 7 -3.11 -42.30 -17.03
C ASP A 7 -3.56 -41.64 -15.70
N PRO A 8 -2.67 -41.40 -14.71
CA PRO A 8 -3.06 -40.76 -13.45
C PRO A 8 -3.37 -39.26 -13.54
N GLN A 9 -3.25 -38.61 -14.70
CA GLN A 9 -3.43 -37.16 -14.84
C GLN A 9 -4.83 -36.69 -15.28
N LYS A 10 -5.91 -37.33 -14.79
CA LYS A 10 -7.27 -36.81 -15.03
C LYS A 10 -8.27 -37.17 -13.94
N LYS A 11 -8.28 -36.40 -12.86
CA LYS A 11 -9.51 -36.17 -12.07
C LYS A 11 -9.45 -34.89 -11.25
N CYS A 12 -9.85 -33.78 -11.87
CA CYS A 12 -10.64 -32.78 -11.17
C CYS A 12 -11.56 -32.11 -12.19
N SER A 13 -12.72 -32.73 -12.41
CA SER A 13 -13.82 -32.09 -13.12
C SER A 13 -14.84 -31.58 -12.11
N THR A 14 -15.08 -30.28 -12.23
CA THR A 14 -16.33 -29.54 -11.96
C THR A 14 -16.82 -29.40 -10.52
N ALA A 15 -16.54 -28.22 -9.96
CA ALA A 15 -17.59 -27.37 -9.41
C ALA A 15 -17.46 -25.97 -10.01
N ASN A 16 -18.16 -25.77 -11.11
CA ASN A 16 -18.68 -24.49 -11.55
C ASN A 16 -19.59 -23.91 -10.45
N LYS A 17 -19.11 -22.89 -9.73
CA LYS A 17 -19.99 -21.91 -9.10
C LYS A 17 -19.78 -20.57 -9.81
N SER A 18 -20.78 -20.24 -10.63
CA SER A 18 -21.06 -18.89 -11.09
C SER A 18 -21.20 -17.97 -9.86
N GLY A 19 -20.44 -16.90 -9.82
CA GLY A 19 -20.39 -15.95 -8.71
C GLY A 19 -19.29 -14.93 -8.91
N SER A 20 -19.42 -14.14 -9.97
CA SER A 20 -18.59 -12.95 -10.16
C SER A 20 -18.97 -11.88 -9.11
N ILE A 21 -17.94 -11.27 -8.52
CA ILE A 21 -17.88 -9.92 -7.93
C ILE A 21 -18.68 -9.65 -6.64
N ILE A 22 -18.21 -10.13 -5.50
CA ILE A 22 -18.21 -9.30 -4.28
C ILE A 22 -16.94 -9.68 -3.50
N ALA A 23 -15.89 -8.87 -3.59
CA ALA A 23 -14.82 -8.94 -2.58
C ALA A 23 -15.47 -8.79 -1.21
N SER A 24 -15.01 -9.53 -0.19
CA SER A 24 -15.63 -9.45 1.13
C SER A 24 -15.62 -7.99 1.59
N THR A 25 -16.70 -7.48 2.18
CA THR A 25 -16.77 -6.06 2.59
C THR A 25 -15.55 -5.64 3.42
N SER A 26 -14.99 -6.56 4.22
CA SER A 26 -13.75 -6.37 4.98
C SER A 26 -12.48 -6.20 4.13
N GLU A 27 -12.39 -6.87 2.97
CA GLU A 27 -11.26 -6.74 2.03
C GLU A 27 -11.32 -5.37 1.34
N ILE A 28 -12.50 -4.98 0.86
CA ILE A 28 -12.73 -3.65 0.24
C ILE A 28 -12.39 -2.54 1.24
N ILE A 29 -12.89 -2.62 2.47
CA ILE A 29 -12.58 -1.65 3.54
C ILE A 29 -11.07 -1.60 3.81
N GLY A 30 -10.40 -2.76 3.80
CA GLY A 30 -8.95 -2.84 4.00
C GLY A 30 -8.16 -2.14 2.89
N HIS A 31 -8.55 -2.33 1.63
CA HIS A 31 -7.93 -1.68 0.48
C HIS A 31 -8.17 -0.17 0.47
N GLU A 32 -9.38 0.28 0.78
CA GLU A 32 -9.72 1.70 0.92
C GLU A 32 -8.91 2.36 2.05
N GLU A 33 -8.71 1.65 3.16
CA GLU A 33 -7.85 2.13 4.25
C GLU A 33 -6.41 2.34 3.77
N ILE A 34 -5.83 1.34 3.08
CA ILE A 34 -4.46 1.43 2.52
C ILE A 34 -4.36 2.61 1.56
N LEU A 35 -5.31 2.74 0.63
CA LEU A 35 -5.34 3.82 -0.36
C LEU A 35 -5.43 5.20 0.32
N SER A 36 -6.26 5.33 1.36
CA SER A 36 -6.38 6.56 2.13
C SER A 36 -5.05 6.97 2.77
N TRP A 37 -4.26 6.01 3.27
CA TRP A 37 -2.93 6.29 3.82
C TRP A 37 -1.93 6.75 2.75
N VAL A 38 -1.98 6.18 1.53
CA VAL A 38 -1.15 6.64 0.40
C VAL A 38 -1.49 8.10 0.06
N HIS A 39 -2.76 8.42 -0.13
CA HIS A 39 -3.20 9.78 -0.44
C HIS A 39 -2.86 10.78 0.66
N TYR A 40 -3.05 10.39 1.93
CA TYR A 40 -2.67 11.23 3.06
C TYR A 40 -1.17 11.57 3.03
N SER A 41 -0.30 10.60 2.77
CA SER A 41 1.15 10.84 2.67
C SER A 41 1.49 11.75 1.48
N ASN A 42 0.88 11.54 0.32
CA ASN A 42 1.09 12.40 -0.85
C ASN A 42 0.69 13.84 -0.57
N ASN A 43 -0.51 14.05 -0.03
CA ASN A 43 -1.00 15.38 0.28
C ASN A 43 -0.10 16.09 1.30
N PHE A 44 0.41 15.35 2.29
CA PHE A 44 1.37 15.90 3.26
C PHE A 44 2.67 16.35 2.59
N GLU A 45 3.30 15.50 1.77
CA GLU A 45 4.56 15.84 1.09
C GLU A 45 4.36 16.94 0.03
N ASN A 46 3.23 16.96 -0.68
CA ASN A 46 2.87 18.03 -1.61
C ASN A 46 2.73 19.38 -0.90
N LYS A 47 2.05 19.42 0.25
CA LYS A 47 1.93 20.64 1.06
C LYS A 47 3.29 21.11 1.57
N VAL A 48 4.21 20.21 1.88
CA VAL A 48 5.60 20.57 2.22
C VAL A 48 6.28 21.25 1.04
N VAL A 49 6.16 20.68 -0.17
CA VAL A 49 6.78 21.25 -1.38
C VAL A 49 6.21 22.63 -1.69
N GLU A 50 4.89 22.78 -1.64
CA GLU A 50 4.17 24.04 -1.88
C GLU A 50 4.62 25.16 -0.93
N ILE A 51 4.56 24.93 0.38
CA ILE A 51 4.96 25.94 1.38
C ILE A 51 6.44 26.31 1.22
N ARG A 52 7.31 25.33 0.95
CA ARG A 52 8.74 25.60 0.73
C ARG A 52 8.97 26.46 -0.51
N HIS A 53 8.23 26.21 -1.58
CA HIS A 53 8.29 26.99 -2.80
C HIS A 53 7.82 28.42 -2.58
N GLU A 54 6.72 28.62 -1.84
CA GLU A 54 6.14 29.94 -1.58
C GLU A 54 6.93 30.79 -0.58
N THR A 55 7.41 30.17 0.50
CA THR A 55 7.97 30.90 1.65
C THR A 55 9.50 30.84 1.72
N GLY A 56 10.12 29.90 1.00
CA GLY A 56 11.56 29.65 1.06
C GLY A 56 12.05 29.08 2.40
N VAL A 57 11.16 28.70 3.33
CA VAL A 57 11.56 28.18 4.64
C VAL A 57 12.13 26.78 4.54
N THR A 58 12.90 26.39 5.57
CA THR A 58 13.51 25.06 5.59
C THR A 58 12.46 23.96 5.65
N ASP A 59 12.84 22.80 5.13
CA ASP A 59 12.11 21.55 5.18
C ASP A 59 11.62 21.19 6.60
N LYS A 60 12.52 21.31 7.58
CA LYS A 60 12.23 21.08 9.00
C LYS A 60 11.17 22.05 9.54
N THR A 61 11.30 23.33 9.21
CA THR A 61 10.35 24.38 9.64
C THR A 61 8.98 24.14 9.03
N THR A 62 8.93 23.87 7.72
CA THR A 62 7.69 23.61 6.98
C THR A 62 6.93 22.44 7.58
N ARG A 63 7.59 21.29 7.77
CA ARG A 63 6.95 20.14 8.39
C ARG A 63 6.42 20.47 9.78
N THR A 64 7.20 21.19 10.59
CA THR A 64 6.78 21.62 11.93
C THR A 64 5.52 22.50 11.90
N GLN A 65 5.39 23.39 10.92
CA GLN A 65 4.19 24.22 10.74
C GLN A 65 2.97 23.35 10.41
N ILE A 66 3.11 22.45 9.42
CA ILE A 66 2.02 21.52 9.06
C ILE A 66 1.63 20.66 10.27
N TYR A 67 2.59 20.14 11.04
CA TYR A 67 2.30 19.37 12.25
C TYR A 67 1.48 20.17 13.28
N LYS A 68 1.78 21.46 13.47
CA LYS A 68 1.05 22.33 14.42
C LYS A 68 -0.37 22.60 13.93
N GLU A 69 -0.52 22.97 12.66
CA GLU A 69 -1.81 23.20 12.02
C GLU A 69 -2.71 21.95 12.11
N MET A 70 -2.16 20.77 11.83
CA MET A 70 -2.90 19.52 12.00
C MET A 70 -3.35 19.28 13.45
N LEU A 71 -2.52 19.59 14.44
CA LEU A 71 -2.88 19.43 15.85
C LEU A 71 -3.99 20.39 16.27
N GLU A 72 -4.01 21.61 15.74
CA GLU A 72 -5.06 22.60 16.01
C GLU A 72 -6.44 22.12 15.53
N HIS A 73 -6.48 21.36 14.43
CA HIS A 73 -7.72 20.80 13.88
C HIS A 73 -8.11 19.43 14.46
N LEU A 74 -7.17 18.72 15.11
CA LEU A 74 -7.38 17.38 15.65
C LEU A 74 -7.51 17.40 17.19
N ALA A 75 -8.59 18.01 17.68
CA ALA A 75 -8.88 18.07 19.11
C ALA A 75 -8.83 16.66 19.75
N GLY A 76 -8.07 16.53 20.84
CA GLY A 76 -7.90 15.27 21.57
C GLY A 76 -6.83 14.31 21.02
N VAL A 77 -6.17 14.64 19.90
CA VAL A 77 -5.03 13.85 19.40
C VAL A 77 -3.73 14.34 20.02
N THR A 78 -2.97 13.42 20.62
CA THR A 78 -1.65 13.77 21.17
C THR A 78 -0.62 13.94 20.04
N PRO A 79 0.41 14.78 20.23
CA PRO A 79 1.50 14.92 19.26
C PRO A 79 2.21 13.59 18.94
N VAL A 80 2.30 12.68 19.91
CA VAL A 80 2.90 11.35 19.72
C VAL A 80 2.02 10.50 18.82
N ALA A 81 0.70 10.47 19.05
CA ALA A 81 -0.23 9.72 18.21
C ALA A 81 -0.24 10.23 16.76
N LEU A 82 -0.17 11.56 16.56
CA LEU A 82 -0.07 12.14 15.23
C LEU A 82 1.22 11.72 14.50
N ARG A 83 2.37 11.74 15.20
CA ARG A 83 3.64 11.27 14.63
C ARG A 83 3.56 9.80 14.21
N ILE A 84 2.93 8.94 15.01
CA ILE A 84 2.74 7.52 14.67
C ILE A 84 1.90 7.38 13.39
N LYS A 85 0.79 8.14 13.26
CA LYS A 85 -0.05 8.14 12.05
C LYS A 85 0.74 8.55 10.81
N ILE A 86 1.56 9.59 10.91
CA ILE A 86 2.40 10.07 9.80
C ILE A 86 3.46 9.03 9.44
N LEU A 87 4.15 8.43 10.42
CA LEU A 87 5.12 7.37 10.16
C LEU A 87 4.47 6.16 9.47
N ARG A 88 3.25 5.77 9.89
CA ARG A 88 2.47 4.72 9.24
C ARG A 88 2.17 5.07 7.79
N ALA A 89 1.68 6.28 7.52
CA ALA A 89 1.39 6.73 6.17
C ALA A 89 2.63 6.72 5.28
N LYS A 90 3.79 7.20 5.79
CA LYS A 90 5.05 7.21 5.05
C LYS A 90 5.52 5.81 4.65
N LYS A 91 5.34 4.81 5.51
CA LYS A 91 5.68 3.41 5.20
C LYS A 91 4.78 2.85 4.10
N ILE A 92 3.47 3.06 4.23
CA ILE A 92 2.49 2.60 3.24
C ILE A 92 2.73 3.29 1.89
N HIS A 93 2.99 4.59 1.90
CA HIS A 93 3.35 5.34 0.71
C HIS A 93 4.68 4.89 0.10
N LYS A 94 5.71 4.56 0.90
CA LYS A 94 6.95 4.00 0.34
C LYS A 94 6.69 2.70 -0.43
N LEU A 95 5.75 1.88 0.04
CA LEU A 95 5.41 0.61 -0.61
C LEU A 95 4.55 0.81 -1.86
N PHE A 96 3.50 1.63 -1.83
CA PHE A 96 2.51 1.74 -2.93
C PHE A 96 2.52 3.07 -3.70
N GLY A 97 3.36 4.03 -3.31
CA GLY A 97 3.48 5.33 -3.95
C GLY A 97 4.26 5.29 -5.26
N GLU A 98 4.63 6.47 -5.75
CA GLU A 98 5.23 6.67 -7.09
C GLU A 98 6.51 5.84 -7.36
N ASN A 99 7.31 5.57 -6.32
CA ASN A 99 8.53 4.76 -6.43
C ASN A 99 8.39 3.35 -5.81
N GLY A 100 7.15 2.93 -5.53
CA GLY A 100 6.83 1.65 -4.92
C GLY A 100 6.39 0.61 -5.93
N VAL A 101 5.58 -0.35 -5.48
CA VAL A 101 4.93 -1.36 -6.32
C VAL A 101 3.76 -0.80 -7.14
N GLY A 102 3.27 0.39 -6.81
CA GLY A 102 2.11 1.02 -7.46
C GLY A 102 0.80 0.87 -6.69
N ILE A 103 -0.09 1.84 -6.84
CA ILE A 103 -1.40 1.87 -6.16
C ILE A 103 -2.35 0.79 -6.68
N ASP A 104 -2.17 0.36 -7.93
CA ASP A 104 -2.98 -0.65 -8.58
C ASP A 104 -2.76 -2.05 -7.99
N GLU A 105 -1.63 -2.27 -7.32
CA GLU A 105 -1.30 -3.51 -6.61
C GLU A 105 -1.99 -3.62 -5.24
N ILE A 106 -2.60 -2.54 -4.71
CA ILE A 106 -3.33 -2.59 -3.43
C ILE A 106 -4.46 -3.63 -3.48
N LYS A 107 -5.10 -3.81 -4.64
CA LYS A 107 -6.16 -4.82 -4.84
C LYS A 107 -5.71 -6.27 -4.60
N CYS A 108 -4.40 -6.52 -4.71
CA CYS A 108 -3.78 -7.83 -4.54
C CYS A 108 -3.35 -8.10 -3.09
N VAL A 109 -3.48 -7.10 -2.21
CA VAL A 109 -3.00 -7.16 -0.83
C VAL A 109 -4.02 -7.87 0.05
N ASN A 110 -3.57 -8.88 0.79
CA ASN A 110 -4.41 -9.61 1.76
C ASN A 110 -4.08 -9.29 3.23
N CYS A 111 -3.34 -8.20 3.47
CA CYS A 111 -2.98 -7.74 4.81
C CYS A 111 -3.46 -6.31 5.07
N SER A 112 -3.66 -5.96 6.33
CA SER A 112 -4.13 -4.62 6.69
C SER A 112 -3.00 -3.58 6.62
N ALA A 113 -3.40 -2.30 6.50
CA ALA A 113 -2.47 -1.18 6.61
C ALA A 113 -1.67 -1.19 7.94
N ASN A 114 -2.23 -1.76 9.01
CA ASN A 114 -1.53 -1.92 10.28
C ASN A 114 -0.39 -2.95 10.18
N GLU A 115 -0.64 -4.11 9.57
CA GLU A 115 0.39 -5.13 9.37
C GLU A 115 1.50 -4.63 8.46
N ILE A 116 1.16 -3.94 7.36
CA ILE A 116 2.14 -3.30 6.48
C ILE A 116 3.03 -2.32 7.26
N SER A 117 2.45 -1.54 8.17
CA SER A 117 3.20 -0.53 8.94
C SER A 117 4.24 -1.11 9.89
N LYS A 118 4.16 -2.41 10.22
CA LYS A 118 5.16 -3.10 11.05
C LYS A 118 6.44 -3.42 10.28
N LEU A 119 6.39 -3.47 8.94
CA LEU A 119 7.56 -3.73 8.11
C LEU A 119 8.62 -2.64 8.29
N THR A 120 9.90 -3.03 8.27
CA THR A 120 11.01 -2.07 8.22
C THR A 120 11.14 -1.46 6.82
N ASN A 121 11.84 -0.33 6.72
CA ASN A 121 12.08 0.30 5.42
C ASN A 121 12.87 -0.61 4.47
N GLU A 122 13.75 -1.45 5.02
CA GLU A 122 14.52 -2.45 4.27
C GLU A 122 13.62 -3.59 3.77
N GLN A 123 12.73 -4.12 4.62
CA GLN A 123 11.75 -5.12 4.21
C GLN A 123 10.83 -4.59 3.10
N ILE A 124 10.39 -3.34 3.21
CA ILE A 124 9.61 -2.67 2.17
C ILE A 124 10.41 -2.59 0.86
N GLN A 125 11.68 -2.20 0.91
CA GLN A 125 12.53 -2.12 -0.27
C GLN A 125 12.71 -3.50 -0.91
N ASN A 126 12.97 -4.53 -0.12
CA ASN A 126 13.13 -5.90 -0.60
C ASN A 126 11.87 -6.43 -1.30
N VAL A 127 10.67 -6.02 -0.88
CA VAL A 127 9.41 -6.35 -1.57
C VAL A 127 9.33 -5.65 -2.92
N ILE A 128 9.64 -4.35 -2.97
CA ILE A 128 9.64 -3.57 -4.22
C ILE A 128 10.61 -4.21 -5.22
N ASP A 129 11.85 -4.46 -4.81
CA ASP A 129 12.89 -5.01 -5.67
C ASP A 129 12.50 -6.39 -6.25
N GLN A 130 11.85 -7.25 -5.46
CA GLN A 130 11.34 -8.55 -5.91
C GLN A 130 10.21 -8.43 -6.92
N VAL A 131 9.23 -7.55 -6.68
CA VAL A 131 8.10 -7.33 -7.59
C VAL A 131 8.61 -6.75 -8.91
N THR A 132 9.45 -5.72 -8.88
CA THR A 132 10.00 -5.08 -10.07
C THR A 132 10.90 -6.03 -10.88
N SER A 133 11.73 -6.84 -10.22
CA SER A 133 12.59 -7.82 -10.91
C SER A 133 11.77 -8.90 -11.64
N LYS A 134 10.65 -9.34 -11.04
CA LYS A 134 9.77 -10.32 -11.66
C LYS A 134 9.06 -9.77 -12.90
N THR A 135 8.64 -8.51 -12.88
CA THR A 135 7.99 -7.85 -14.02
C THR A 135 8.93 -7.74 -15.22
N ILE A 136 10.20 -7.40 -15.00
CA ILE A 136 11.22 -7.29 -16.07
C ILE A 136 11.51 -8.65 -16.73
N SER A 137 11.45 -9.75 -15.97
CA SER A 137 11.71 -11.09 -16.52
C SER A 137 10.57 -11.64 -17.40
N LEU A 138 9.33 -11.14 -17.28
CA LEU A 138 8.15 -11.70 -17.95
C LEU A 138 7.86 -11.03 -19.32
N GLY A 139 8.52 -9.92 -19.64
CA GLY A 139 8.26 -9.11 -20.84
C GLY A 139 9.15 -9.39 -22.05
N ASN A 140 9.96 -10.46 -22.05
CA ASN A 140 10.99 -10.71 -23.06
C ASN A 140 10.79 -11.98 -23.91
N ASP A 141 9.57 -12.53 -23.95
CA ASP A 141 9.23 -13.74 -24.74
C ASP A 141 8.46 -13.43 -26.03
#